data_AF-A0A9D5NVP3-F1
#
_entry.id   AF-A0A9D5NVP3-F1
#
_cell.length_a   1.000
_cell.length_b   1.000
_cell.length_c   1.000
_cell.angle_alpha   90.00
_cell.angle_beta   90.00
_cell.angle_gamma   90.00
#
_symmetry.space_group_name_H-M   'P 1'
#
loop_
_entity.id
_entity.type
_entity.pdbx_description
1 polymer ?
#
loop_
_entity_poly.entity_id
_entity_poly.type
_entity_poly.pdbx_seq_one_letter_code
_entity_poly.pdbx_strand_id
1 'polypeptide(L)' 'MEPNREFDTVAELLEALAPYISARALARICDMSESQMLQYKAGLKQISPRNIARINEKLRTFAAELSAMSLKGA' A
#
# COMPACT_ATOMS: atom_id res chain seq x y z
N MET A 1 -21.92 -4.84 -2.48
CA MET A 1 -20.69 -4.61 -1.70
C MET A 1 -19.66 -5.50 -2.37
N GLU A 2 -18.70 -4.94 -3.09
CA GLU A 2 -17.60 -5.75 -3.66
C GLU A 2 -16.98 -6.56 -2.52
N PRO A 3 -16.66 -7.86 -2.72
CA PRO A 3 -16.00 -8.63 -1.68
C PRO A 3 -14.70 -7.93 -1.28
N ASN A 4 -14.42 -7.86 0.03
CA ASN A 4 -13.12 -7.44 0.51
C ASN A 4 -12.07 -8.35 -0.14
N ARG A 5 -11.31 -7.81 -1.10
CA ARG A 5 -10.23 -8.55 -1.72
C ARG A 5 -9.06 -8.57 -0.74
N GLU A 6 -8.88 -9.72 -0.10
CA GLU A 6 -7.76 -9.98 0.80
C GLU A 6 -6.56 -10.49 -0.02
N PHE A 7 -5.35 -10.19 0.46
CA PHE A 7 -4.10 -10.57 -0.18
C PHE A 7 -3.23 -11.26 0.85
N ASP A 8 -2.62 -12.38 0.48
CA ASP A 8 -1.77 -13.16 1.38
C ASP A 8 -0.37 -12.55 1.48
N THR A 9 0.05 -11.80 0.45
CA THR A 9 1.38 -11.19 0.41
C THR A 9 1.35 -9.72 -0.03
N VAL A 10 2.41 -8.99 0.35
CA VAL A 10 2.64 -7.62 -0.13
C VAL A 10 2.87 -7.58 -1.64
N ALA A 11 3.38 -8.67 -2.23
CA ALA A 11 3.58 -8.78 -3.68
C ALA A 11 2.23 -8.74 -4.42
N GLU A 12 1.28 -9.58 -4.01
CA GLU A 12 -0.06 -9.62 -4.60
C GLU A 12 -0.81 -8.29 -4.45
N LEU A 13 -0.72 -7.67 -3.27
CA LEU A 13 -1.24 -6.34 -3.04
C LEU A 13 -0.63 -5.32 -4.02
N LEU A 14 0.69 -5.35 -4.20
CA LEU A 14 1.39 -4.45 -5.12
C LEU A 14 1.08 -4.72 -6.59
N GLU A 15 0.80 -5.96 -6.97
CA GLU A 15 0.35 -6.30 -8.32
C GLU A 15 -1.03 -5.72 -8.60
N ALA A 16 -1.96 -5.82 -7.64
CA ALA A 16 -3.29 -5.20 -7.75
C ALA A 16 -3.22 -3.66 -7.80
N LEU A 17 -2.22 -3.07 -7.14
CA LEU A 17 -2.01 -1.62 -7.07
C LEU A 17 -1.09 -1.06 -8.18
N ALA A 18 -0.46 -1.92 -8.98
CA ALA A 18 0.53 -1.55 -9.98
C ALA A 18 0.10 -0.45 -10.98
N PRO A 19 -1.17 -0.34 -11.43
CA PRO A 19 -1.56 0.77 -12.32
C PRO A 19 -1.63 2.12 -11.60
N TYR A 20 -1.64 2.14 -10.26
CA TYR A 20 -1.85 3.35 -9.47
C TYR A 20 -0.61 3.78 -8.69
N ILE A 21 0.09 2.84 -8.04
CA ILE A 21 1.23 3.14 -7.18
C ILE A 21 2.35 2.11 -7.33
N SER A 22 3.60 2.58 -7.19
CA SER A 22 4.77 1.70 -7.12
C SER A 22 5.04 1.22 -5.69
N ALA A 23 5.86 0.18 -5.55
CA ALA A 23 6.32 -0.31 -4.23
C ALA A 23 6.99 0.79 -3.39
N ARG A 24 7.76 1.68 -4.04
CA ARG A 24 8.41 2.80 -3.34
C ARG A 24 7.40 3.87 -2.92
N ALA A 25 6.39 4.13 -3.75
CA ALA A 25 5.28 5.02 -3.37
C ALA A 25 4.48 4.43 -2.19
N LEU A 26 4.20 3.12 -2.20
CA LEU A 26 3.55 2.45 -1.07
C LEU A 26 4.40 2.56 0.21
N ALA A 27 5.72 2.42 0.11
CA ALA A 27 6.60 2.61 1.27
C ALA A 27 6.44 4.00 1.89
N ARG A 28 6.37 5.05 1.07
CA ARG A 28 6.12 6.43 1.52
C ARG A 28 4.74 6.59 2.14
N ILE A 29 3.69 6.08 1.50
CA ILE A 29 2.31 6.11 2.02
C ILE A 29 2.24 5.45 3.40
N CYS A 30 2.93 4.32 3.57
CA CYS A 30 2.89 3.55 4.82
C CYS A 30 3.90 4.03 5.88
N ASP A 31 4.67 5.08 5.61
CA ASP A 31 5.77 5.57 6.46
C ASP A 31 6.79 4.45 6.80
N MET A 32 7.15 3.66 5.79
CA MET A 32 8.08 2.53 5.88
C MET A 32 9.31 2.78 5.01
N SER A 33 10.41 2.08 5.29
CA SER A 33 11.60 2.20 4.44
C SER A 33 11.36 1.54 3.08
N GLU A 34 11.84 2.17 2.00
CA GLU A 34 11.73 1.60 0.65
C GLU A 34 12.41 0.22 0.58
N SER A 35 13.57 0.06 1.22
CA SER A 35 14.28 -1.22 1.30
C SER A 35 13.44 -2.32 1.94
N GLN A 36 12.77 -2.01 3.06
CA GLN A 36 11.87 -2.97 3.73
C GLN A 36 10.69 -3.36 2.84
N MET A 37 10.08 -2.39 2.15
CA MET A 37 8.97 -2.65 1.23
C MET A 37 9.41 -3.51 0.03
N LEU A 38 10.61 -3.27 -0.50
CA LEU A 38 11.18 -4.10 -1.58
C LEU A 38 11.50 -5.53 -1.11
N GLN A 39 11.98 -5.70 0.12
CA GLN A 39 12.16 -7.03 0.71
C GLN A 39 10.84 -7.78 0.88
N TYR A 40 9.76 -7.09 1.26
CA TYR A 40 8.42 -7.68 1.34
C TYR A 40 7.88 -8.07 -0.04
N LYS A 41 8.01 -7.17 -1.03
CA LYS A 41 7.63 -7.48 -2.41
C LYS A 41 8.37 -8.70 -2.96
N ALA A 42 9.66 -8.83 -2.65
CA ALA A 42 10.48 -9.95 -3.12
C ALA A 42 10.26 -11.25 -2.33
N GLY A 43 9.39 -11.26 -1.31
CA GLY A 43 9.19 -12.42 -0.43
C GLY A 43 10.38 -12.77 0.46
N LEU A 44 11.42 -11.91 0.51
CA LEU A 44 12.66 -12.16 1.25
C LEU A 44 12.50 -11.97 2.76
N LYS A 45 11.44 -11.27 3.18
CA LYS A 45 11.16 -10.99 4.59
C LYS A 45 9.69 -11.22 4.86
N GLN A 46 9.38 -11.97 5.92
CA GLN A 46 8.01 -12.07 6.39
C GLN A 46 7.55 -10.73 6.99
N ILE A 47 6.34 -10.34 6.63
CA ILE A 47 5.71 -9.15 7.19
C ILE A 47 5.08 -9.52 8.54
N SER A 48 5.31 -8.67 9.56
CA SER A 48 4.73 -8.89 10.87
C SER A 48 3.27 -8.43 10.92
N PRO A 49 2.42 -8.98 11.80
CA PRO A 49 1.03 -8.53 11.98
C PRO A 49 0.92 -7.02 12.24
N ARG A 50 1.86 -6.46 13.01
CA ARG A 50 1.94 -5.00 13.26
C ARG A 50 2.12 -4.20 11.97
N ASN A 51 2.96 -4.68 11.05
CA ASN A 51 3.20 -4.01 9.79
C ASN A 51 2.04 -4.20 8.81
N ILE A 52 1.36 -5.36 8.83
CA ILE A 52 0.12 -5.57 8.09
C ILE A 52 -0.94 -4.55 8.54
N ALA A 53 -1.18 -4.44 9.85
CA ALA A 53 -2.13 -3.49 10.41
C ALA A 53 -1.80 -2.04 9.98
N ARG A 54 -0.52 -1.66 10.03
CA ARG A 54 -0.05 -0.34 9.58
C ARG A 54 -0.30 -0.09 8.10
N ILE A 55 0.01 -1.05 7.22
CA ILE A 55 -0.25 -0.90 5.78
C ILE A 55 -1.75 -0.71 5.52
N ASN A 56 -2.60 -1.51 6.19
CA ASN A 56 -4.04 -1.42 6.05
C ASN A 56 -4.60 -0.08 6.54
N GLU A 57 -4.13 0.40 7.70
CA GLU A 57 -4.51 1.72 8.23
C GLU A 57 -4.09 2.84 7.26
N LYS A 58 -2.84 2.85 6.83
CA LYS A 58 -2.29 3.91 5.98
C LYS A 58 -2.92 3.95 4.60
N LEU A 59 -3.24 2.80 4.01
CA LEU A 59 -3.99 2.74 2.74
C LEU A 59 -5.40 3.32 2.87
N ARG A 60 -6.09 3.05 3.98
CA ARG A 60 -7.43 3.64 4.23
C ARG A 60 -7.35 5.15 4.38
N THR A 61 -6.39 5.64 5.16
CA THR A 61 -6.16 7.08 5.33
C THR A 61 -5.82 7.74 4.00
N PHE A 62 -4.90 7.16 3.23
CA PHE A 62 -4.51 7.69 1.92
C PHE A 62 -5.68 7.75 0.93
N ALA A 63 -6.52 6.72 0.89
CA ALA A 63 -7.72 6.72 0.06
C ALA A 63 -8.70 7.84 0.47
N ALA A 64 -8.88 8.07 1.77
CA ALA A 64 -9.71 9.17 2.28
C ALA A 64 -9.13 10.54 1.91
N GLU A 65 -7.82 10.73 2.07
CA GLU A 65 -7.12 11.96 1.69
C GLU A 65 -7.24 12.23 0.19
N LEU A 66 -6.99 11.22 -0.65
CA LEU A 66 -7.16 11.34 -2.11
C LEU A 66 -8.58 11.74 -2.51
N SER A 67 -9.59 11.20 -1.84
CA SER A 67 -11.00 11.52 -2.13
C SER A 67 -11.36 12.98 -1.87
N ALA A 68 -10.60 13.66 -1.00
CA ALA A 68 -10.78 15.07 -0.68
C ALA A 68 -10.00 16.00 -1.61
N MET A 69 -9.15 15.47 -2.49
CA MET A 69 -8.33 16.26 -3.41
C MET A 69 -9.09 16.54 -4.72
N SER A 70 -9.01 17.79 -5.19
CA SER A 70 -9.57 18.19 -6.48
C SER A 70 -8.63 19.17 -7.19
N LEU A 71 -8.45 18.99 -8.50
CA LEU A 71 -7.76 19.96 -9.36
C LEU A 71 -8.73 21.09 -9.72
N LYS A 72 -8.35 22.35 -9.45
CA LYS A 72 -9.15 23.54 -9.77
C LYS A 72 -8.98 24.07 -11.20
N GLY A 73 -8.26 23.36 -12.06
CA GLY A 73 -7.80 23.86 -13.36
C GLY A 73 -6.45 24.58 -13.26
N ALA A 74 -5.78 24.72 -14.40
CA ALA A 74 -4.54 25.49 -14.56
C ALA A 74 -4.83 26.92 -15.03
#